data_AF-A0A1H1R108-F1
#
_entry.id   AF-A0A1H1R108-F1
#
_cell.length_a   1.000
_cell.length_b   1.000
_cell.length_c   1.000
_cell.angle_alpha   90.00
_cell.angle_beta   90.00
_cell.angle_gamma   90.00
#
_symmetry.space_group_name_H-M   'P 1'
#
loop_
_entity.id
_entity.type
_entity.pdbx_description
1 polymer ?
#
loop_
_entity_poly.entity_id
_entity_poly.type
_entity_poly.pdbx_seq_one_letter_code
_entity_poly.pdbx_strand_id
1 'polypeptide(L)'
;MFDIGGPEVMLILFIFLLLFGADKMPELARGIGKSIREFKKAASGVEEEVRRAMEEEPVKPAPKPVGAIQQAAPEKPSPPPAAD
;
A
#
# COMPACT_ATOMS: atom_id res chain seq x y z
N MET A 1 19.71 23.30 -8.92
CA MET A 1 19.04 22.01 -8.63
C MET A 1 19.52 21.03 -9.68
N PHE A 2 19.80 19.78 -9.34
CA PHE A 2 20.17 18.78 -10.33
C PHE A 2 18.94 18.45 -11.17
N ASP A 3 18.88 19.00 -12.38
CA ASP A 3 17.97 18.54 -13.41
C ASP A 3 18.48 17.16 -13.86
N ILE A 4 17.96 16.09 -13.24
CA ILE A 4 18.16 14.73 -13.71
C ILE A 4 17.34 14.59 -15.00
N GLY A 5 17.89 15.14 -16.08
CA GLY A 5 17.34 15.06 -17.41
C GLY A 5 17.69 13.73 -18.08
N GLY A 6 17.15 13.53 -19.29
CA GLY A 6 17.53 12.42 -20.15
C GLY A 6 19.05 12.24 -20.34
N PRO A 7 19.85 13.32 -20.50
CA PRO A 7 21.30 13.22 -20.65
C PRO A 7 22.01 12.63 -19.42
N GLU A 8 21.70 13.10 -18.22
CA GLU A 8 22.29 12.60 -16.96
C GLU A 8 21.99 11.11 -16.76
N VAL A 9 20.75 10.69 -17.02
CA VAL A 9 20.37 9.27 -16.93
C VAL A 9 21.14 8.43 -17.94
N MET A 10 21.34 8.93 -19.16
CA MET A 10 22.16 8.23 -20.16
C MET A 10 23.63 8.12 -19.77
N LEU A 11 24.21 9.16 -19.15
CA LEU A 11 25.59 9.12 -18.67
C LEU A 11 25.76 8.06 -17.56
N ILE A 12 24.83 8.03 -16.60
CA ILE A 12 24.84 7.02 -15.53
C ILE A 12 24.69 5.63 -16.12
N LEU A 13 23.78 5.43 -17.08
CA LEU A 13 23.59 4.16 -17.74
C LEU A 13 24.85 3.73 -18.49
N PHE A 14 25.54 4.66 -19.17
CA PHE A 14 26.79 4.39 -19.86
C PHE A 14 27.89 3.93 -18.89
N ILE A 15 28.07 4.62 -17.75
CA ILE A 15 29.02 4.19 -16.72
C ILE A 15 28.64 2.81 -16.16
N PHE A 16 27.36 2.58 -15.91
CA PHE A 16 26.86 1.30 -15.42
C PHE A 16 27.12 0.16 -16.43
N LEU A 17 26.92 0.42 -17.72
CA LEU A 17 27.25 -0.50 -18.82
C LEU A 17 28.75 -0.79 -18.91
N LEU A 18 29.62 0.18 -18.60
CA LEU A 18 31.06 -0.06 -18.55
C LEU A 18 31.47 -0.95 -17.36
N LEU A 19 30.80 -0.80 -16.21
CA LEU A 19 31.09 -1.59 -15.01
C LEU A 19 30.55 -3.02 -15.10
N PHE A 20 29.30 -3.17 -15.56
CA PHE A 20 28.59 -4.46 -15.56
C PHE A 20 28.51 -5.10 -16.95
N GLY A 21 28.73 -4.36 -18.02
CA GLY A 21 28.58 -4.82 -19.40
C GLY A 21 27.17 -4.62 -19.97
N ALA A 22 27.08 -4.54 -21.29
CA ALA A 22 25.81 -4.39 -22.02
C ALA A 22 24.88 -5.60 -21.90
N ASP A 23 25.44 -6.79 -21.64
CA ASP A 23 24.66 -8.02 -21.51
C ASP A 23 23.99 -8.17 -20.13
N LYS A 24 24.56 -7.57 -19.07
CA LYS A 24 24.05 -7.73 -17.70
C LYS A 24 22.81 -6.91 -17.41
N MET A 25 22.67 -5.73 -18.00
CA MET A 25 21.49 -4.87 -17.85
C MET A 25 20.19 -5.57 -18.31
N PRO A 26 20.09 -6.14 -19.54
CA PRO A 26 18.90 -6.86 -19.98
C PRO A 26 18.71 -8.20 -19.25
N GLU A 27 19.78 -8.86 -18.83
CA GLU A 27 19.70 -10.10 -18.03
C GLU A 27 19.04 -9.84 -16.68
N LEU A 28 19.48 -8.81 -15.95
CA LEU A 28 18.89 -8.37 -14.69
C LEU A 28 17.44 -7.91 -14.86
N ALA A 29 17.16 -7.10 -15.90
CA ALA A 29 15.81 -6.63 -16.19
C ALA A 29 14.84 -7.79 -16.48
N ARG A 30 15.30 -8.81 -17.22
CA ARG A 30 14.51 -10.04 -17.47
C ARG A 30 14.25 -10.82 -16.19
N GLY A 31 15.23 -10.95 -15.30
CA GLY A 31 15.08 -11.63 -14.01
C GLY A 31 14.08 -10.92 -13.08
N ILE A 32 14.23 -9.60 -12.92
CA ILE A 32 13.31 -8.77 -12.13
C ILE A 32 11.91 -8.79 -12.74
N GLY A 33 11.78 -8.63 -14.06
CA GLY A 33 10.49 -8.63 -14.75
C GLY A 33 9.73 -9.94 -14.60
N LYS A 34 10.42 -11.08 -14.67
CA LYS A 34 9.83 -12.39 -14.38
C LYS A 34 9.35 -12.48 -12.94
N SER A 35 10.18 -12.05 -11.99
CA SER A 35 9.86 -12.08 -10.56
C SER A 35 8.63 -11.23 -10.23
N ILE A 36 8.55 -10.00 -10.76
CA ILE A 36 7.39 -9.11 -10.59
C ILE A 36 6.13 -9.73 -11.22
N ARG A 37 6.26 -10.36 -12.41
CA ARG A 37 5.12 -11.01 -13.08
C ARG A 37 4.56 -12.17 -12.28
N GLU A 38 5.41 -13.06 -11.80
CA GLU A 38 4.99 -14.20 -10.97
C GLU A 38 4.42 -13.72 -9.63
N PHE A 39 5.04 -12.73 -8.99
CA PHE A 39 4.53 -12.12 -7.76
C PHE A 39 3.13 -11.54 -7.97
N LYS A 40 2.92 -10.77 -9.04
CA LYS A 40 1.59 -10.20 -9.37
C LYS A 40 0.56 -11.28 -9.62
N LYS A 41 0.92 -12.36 -10.33
CA LYS A 41 0.03 -13.49 -10.59
C LYS A 41 -0.38 -14.20 -9.31
N ALA A 42 0.57 -14.45 -8.40
CA ALA A 42 0.29 -15.05 -7.11
C ALA A 42 -0.60 -14.13 -6.25
N ALA A 43 -0.28 -12.83 -6.19
CA ALA A 43 -1.08 -11.86 -5.45
C ALA A 43 -2.53 -11.79 -5.96
N SER A 44 -2.75 -11.75 -7.27
CA SER A 44 -4.09 -11.74 -7.86
C SER A 44 -4.87 -13.03 -7.60
N GLY A 45 -4.20 -14.20 -7.60
CA GLY A 45 -4.86 -15.46 -7.25
C GLY A 45 -5.36 -15.49 -5.81
N VAL A 46 -4.54 -14.99 -4.87
CA VAL A 46 -4.92 -14.88 -3.46
C VAL A 46 -6.07 -13.88 -3.27
N GLU A 47 -6.03 -12.73 -3.95
CA GLU A 47 -7.12 -11.75 -3.90
C GLU A 47 -8.46 -12.34 -4.40
N GLU A 48 -8.43 -13.14 -5.47
CA GLU A 48 -9.61 -13.82 -5.98
C GLU A 48 -10.13 -14.91 -5.01
N GLU A 49 -9.24 -15.70 -4.41
CA GLU A 49 -9.62 -16.71 -3.41
C GLU A 49 -10.23 -16.07 -2.16
N VAL A 50 -9.63 -15.00 -1.64
CA VAL A 50 -10.18 -14.26 -0.49
C VAL A 50 -11.55 -13.69 -0.83
N ARG A 51 -11.71 -13.11 -2.03
CA ARG A 51 -12.99 -12.57 -2.48
C ARG A 51 -14.07 -13.66 -2.59
N ARG A 52 -13.74 -14.83 -3.14
CA ARG A 52 -14.65 -15.99 -3.22
C ARG A 52 -15.02 -16.51 -1.83
N ALA A 53 -14.07 -16.62 -0.92
CA ALA A 53 -14.33 -17.05 0.46
C ALA A 53 -15.27 -16.09 1.22
N MET A 54 -15.23 -14.80 0.89
CA MET A 54 -16.16 -13.79 1.45
C MET A 54 -17.55 -13.80 0.79
N GLU A 55 -17.67 -14.26 -0.47
CA GLU A 55 -18.96 -14.37 -1.18
C GLU A 55 -19.68 -15.72 -0.89
N GLU A 56 -18.98 -16.77 -0.45
CA GLU A 56 -19.56 -18.10 -0.19
C GLU A 56 -20.08 -18.35 1.25
N GLU A 57 -19.96 -17.39 2.19
CA GLU A 57 -20.71 -17.50 3.45
C GLU A 57 -22.20 -17.16 3.22
N PRO A 58 -23.15 -18.08 3.49
CA PRO A 58 -24.55 -17.73 3.51
C PRO A 58 -24.75 -16.71 4.63
N VAL A 59 -25.12 -15.49 4.25
CA VAL A 59 -25.51 -14.41 5.16
C VAL A 59 -26.58 -14.92 6.12
N LYS A 60 -26.15 -15.42 7.28
CA LYS A 60 -27.04 -15.55 8.45
C LYS A 60 -27.34 -14.11 8.89
N PRO A 61 -28.60 -13.69 8.90
CA PRO A 61 -28.93 -12.34 9.32
C PRO A 61 -28.53 -12.19 10.79
N ALA A 62 -27.56 -11.33 11.05
CA ALA A 62 -27.16 -10.96 12.41
C ALA A 62 -28.37 -10.37 13.14
N PRO A 63 -28.67 -10.79 14.39
CA PRO A 63 -29.71 -10.15 15.17
C PRO A 63 -29.20 -8.76 15.56
N LYS A 64 -29.92 -7.70 15.14
CA LYS A 64 -29.88 -6.42 15.85
C LYS A 64 -30.53 -6.67 17.22
N PRO A 65 -29.94 -6.28 18.36
CA PRO A 65 -30.17 -4.92 18.87
C PRO A 65 -29.04 -4.39 19.79
N VAL A 66 -29.32 -3.27 20.47
CA VAL A 66 -28.50 -2.48 21.43
C VAL A 66 -27.75 -1.35 20.71
N GLY A 67 -28.26 -0.14 20.58
CA GLY A 67 -28.98 0.64 21.59
C GLY A 67 -27.97 1.45 22.40
N ALA A 68 -27.96 2.76 22.19
CA ALA A 68 -27.34 3.78 23.03
C ALA A 68 -25.82 3.66 23.33
N ILE A 69 -25.00 4.18 22.42
CA ILE A 69 -23.86 5.02 22.84
C ILE A 69 -24.04 6.38 22.16
N GLN A 70 -25.11 7.06 22.54
CA GLN A 70 -25.27 8.49 22.35
C GLN A 70 -25.28 9.08 23.77
N GLN A 71 -24.43 10.10 23.98
CA GLN A 71 -24.30 10.94 25.19
C GLN A 71 -23.45 10.38 26.34
N ALA A 72 -22.15 10.59 26.23
CA ALA A 72 -21.39 11.17 27.34
C ALA A 72 -20.83 12.51 26.84
N ALA A 73 -21.55 13.58 27.17
CA ALA A 73 -21.08 14.95 27.00
C ALA A 73 -19.82 15.14 27.87
N PRO A 74 -18.72 15.71 27.35
CA PRO A 74 -17.72 16.28 28.22
C PRO A 74 -18.28 17.60 28.76
N GLU A 75 -18.95 17.56 29.91
CA GLU A 75 -19.06 18.74 30.77
C GLU A 75 -17.63 19.22 31.04
N LYS A 76 -17.26 20.35 30.42
CA LYS A 76 -16.12 21.13 30.89
C LYS A 76 -16.50 21.64 32.28
N PRO A 77 -15.71 21.37 33.32
CA PRO A 77 -15.96 21.96 34.63
C PRO A 77 -15.79 23.48 34.49
N SER A 78 -16.90 24.20 34.67
CA SER A 78 -16.88 25.64 34.89
C SER A 78 -16.07 25.93 36.15
N PRO A 79 -15.07 26.84 36.11
CA PRO A 79 -14.42 27.29 37.33
C PRO A 79 -15.44 28.05 38.20
N PRO A 80 -15.53 27.75 39.51
CA PRO A 80 -16.40 28.45 40.42
C PRO A 80 -16.05 29.95 40.54
N PRO A 81 -17.05 30.78 40.90
CA PRO A 81 -17.03 32.23 40.76
C PRO A 81 -15.92 32.91 41.58
N ALA A 82 -15.45 34.03 41.03
CA ALA A 82 -14.46 34.93 41.59
C ALA A 82 -14.70 35.25 43.08
N ALA A 83 -13.61 35.31 43.83
CA ALA A 83 -13.56 35.94 45.15
C ALA A 83 -12.33 36.86 45.21
N ASP A 84 -12.63 38.15 45.42
CA ASP A 84 -11.80 39.34 45.71
C ASP A 84 -10.57 39.67 44.85
#